data_AF-C0B8A2-F1
#
_entry.id   AF-C0B8A2-F1
#
_cell.length_a   1.000
_cell.length_b   1.000
_cell.length_c   1.000
_cell.angle_alpha   90.00
_cell.angle_beta   90.00
_cell.angle_gamma   90.00
#
_symmetry.space_group_name_H-M   'P 1'
#
loop_
_entity.id
_entity.type
_entity.pdbx_description
1 polymer ?
#
loop_
_entity_poly.entity_id
_entity_poly.type
_entity_poly.pdbx_seq_one_letter_code
_entity_poly.pdbx_strand_id
1 'polypeptide(L)'
;MQAWKKQPPSIKIIFAIGNAPTALVRLYELIQDGKLTPELIIGVPVGFVNVVQSKELILSLKDTPYIVARGRKGGSNIAACICNALLYML
;
A
#
# COMPACT_ATOMS: atom_id res chain seq x y z
N MET A 1 9.91 0.65 -6.64
CA MET A 1 10.01 1.75 -5.65
C MET A 1 11.48 2.00 -5.31
N GLN A 2 12.17 2.86 -6.08
CA GLN A 2 13.56 3.25 -5.78
C GLN A 2 13.71 4.72 -5.35
N ALA A 3 12.60 5.44 -5.15
CA ALA A 3 12.64 6.89 -4.95
C ALA A 3 12.94 7.34 -3.50
N TRP A 4 12.87 6.47 -2.49
CA TRP A 4 12.97 6.88 -1.08
C TRP A 4 13.97 5.99 -0.32
N LYS A 5 15.15 6.54 0.01
CA LYS A 5 16.13 5.85 0.89
C LYS A 5 15.65 5.82 2.34
N LYS A 6 14.95 6.88 2.77
CA LYS A 6 14.26 7.03 4.06
C LYS A 6 13.23 8.16 3.95
N GLN A 7 12.07 8.00 4.59
CA GLN A 7 11.05 9.04 4.70
C GLN A 7 11.53 10.14 5.67
N PRO A 8 11.54 11.41 5.25
CA PRO A 8 11.80 12.52 6.17
C PRO A 8 10.67 12.63 7.21
N PRO A 9 10.96 12.96 8.49
CA PRO A 9 9.94 13.01 9.55
C PRO A 9 8.79 13.98 9.28
N SER A 10 9.03 15.05 8.52
CA SER A 10 8.03 16.08 8.20
C SER A 10 7.12 15.72 7.03
N ILE A 11 7.42 14.66 6.27
CA ILE A 11 6.65 14.29 5.09
C ILE A 11 5.70 13.15 5.46
N LYS A 12 4.40 13.45 5.33
CA LYS A 12 3.33 12.46 5.39
C LYS A 12 3.12 11.83 4.02
N ILE A 13 3.05 10.51 3.96
CA ILE A 13 2.96 9.76 2.69
C ILE A 13 1.81 8.76 2.77
N ILE A 14 0.98 8.76 1.72
CA ILE A 14 -0.01 7.71 1.45
C ILE A 14 0.44 6.93 0.22
N PHE A 15 0.46 5.61 0.30
CA PHE A 15 0.78 4.75 -0.85
C PHE A 15 -0.49 4.15 -1.45
N ALA A 16 -0.74 4.39 -2.74
CA ALA A 16 -1.82 3.77 -3.50
C ALA A 16 -1.25 2.77 -4.52
N ILE A 17 -1.44 1.48 -4.27
CA ILE A 17 -0.87 0.39 -5.08
C ILE A 17 -2.02 -0.47 -5.60
N GLY A 18 -2.43 -0.21 -6.85
CA GLY A 18 -3.54 -0.90 -7.51
C GLY A 18 -3.16 -1.96 -8.54
N ASN A 19 -1.87 -2.10 -8.88
CA ASN A 19 -1.42 -3.05 -9.92
C ASN A 19 -0.34 -4.01 -9.41
N ALA A 20 0.86 -3.48 -9.10
CA ALA A 20 2.03 -4.32 -8.88
C ALA A 20 2.06 -4.97 -7.48
N PRO A 21 1.89 -6.30 -7.33
CA PRO A 21 2.04 -6.97 -6.04
C PRO A 21 3.48 -6.89 -5.50
N THR A 22 4.47 -6.86 -6.39
CA THR A 22 5.88 -6.66 -6.01
C THR A 22 6.13 -5.31 -5.34
N ALA A 23 5.33 -4.29 -5.65
CA ALA A 23 5.41 -3.01 -4.96
C ALA A 23 4.92 -3.10 -3.52
N LEU A 24 3.88 -3.92 -3.23
CA LEU A 24 3.46 -4.18 -1.85
C LEU A 24 4.53 -4.93 -1.06
N VAL A 25 5.14 -5.95 -1.64
CA VAL A 25 6.23 -6.70 -0.99
C VAL A 25 7.39 -5.75 -0.66
N ARG A 26 7.81 -4.92 -1.62
CA ARG A 26 8.90 -3.98 -1.39
C ARG A 26 8.54 -2.90 -0.37
N LEU A 27 7.31 -2.40 -0.39
CA LEU A 27 6.84 -1.44 0.61
C LEU A 27 6.86 -2.04 2.01
N TYR A 28 6.39 -3.29 2.17
CA TYR A 28 6.45 -4.02 3.43
C TYR A 28 7.88 -4.12 3.98
N GLU A 29 8.85 -4.53 3.15
CA GLU A 29 10.26 -4.59 3.55
C GLU A 29 10.79 -3.23 4.04
N LEU A 30 10.47 -2.14 3.32
CA LEU A 30 10.93 -0.81 3.69
C LEU A 30 10.30 -0.31 5.00
N ILE A 31 9.09 -0.75 5.33
CA ILE A 31 8.42 -0.43 6.60
C ILE A 31 9.06 -1.23 7.74
N GLN A 32 9.30 -2.53 7.55
CA GLN A 32 9.98 -3.38 8.53
C GLN A 32 11.40 -2.89 8.82
N ASP A 33 12.09 -2.36 7.81
CA ASP A 33 13.40 -1.71 7.95
C ASP A 33 13.36 -0.32 8.63
N GLY A 34 12.17 0.19 9.00
CA GLY A 34 12.00 1.53 9.58
C GLY A 34 12.36 2.67 8.62
N LYS A 35 12.42 2.40 7.31
CA LYS A 35 12.75 3.41 6.28
C LYS A 35 11.54 4.21 5.87
N LEU A 36 10.35 3.62 5.92
CA LEU A 36 9.08 4.27 5.60
C LEU A 36 8.11 4.10 6.77
N THR A 37 7.37 5.15 7.07
CA THR A 37 6.27 5.20 8.04
C THR A 37 5.07 5.85 7.37
N PRO A 38 4.34 5.11 6.50
CA PRO A 38 3.21 5.65 5.78
C PRO A 38 2.06 6.01 6.72
N GLU A 39 1.33 7.08 6.41
CA GLU A 39 0.08 7.41 7.10
C GLU A 39 -1.05 6.44 6.69
N LEU A 40 -0.98 5.90 5.48
CA LEU A 40 -1.95 4.95 4.94
C LEU A 40 -1.37 4.16 3.76
N ILE A 41 -1.75 2.88 3.67
CA ILE A 41 -1.51 2.04 2.48
C ILE A 41 -2.84 1.61 1.87
N ILE A 42 -3.09 1.97 0.62
CA ILE A 42 -4.16 1.42 -0.21
C ILE A 42 -3.55 0.29 -1.04
N GLY A 43 -3.65 -0.94 -0.52
CA GLY A 43 -3.04 -2.15 -1.09
C GLY A 43 -4.06 -3.00 -1.84
N VAL A 44 -4.38 -2.61 -3.08
CA VAL A 44 -5.41 -3.25 -3.90
C VAL A 44 -4.89 -3.76 -5.25
N PRO A 45 -3.72 -4.44 -5.35
CA PRO A 45 -3.31 -5.05 -6.61
C PRO A 45 -4.30 -6.12 -7.06
N VAL A 46 -4.51 -6.22 -8.38
CA VAL A 46 -5.31 -7.27 -9.01
C VAL A 46 -4.42 -8.29 -9.68
N GLY A 47 -4.85 -9.54 -9.73
CA GLY A 47 -4.19 -10.57 -10.52
C GLY A 47 -4.13 -11.93 -9.82
N PHE A 48 -3.32 -12.82 -10.38
CA PHE A 48 -3.31 -14.24 -10.01
C PHE A 48 -2.02 -14.67 -9.31
N VAL A 49 -0.88 -14.09 -9.69
CA VAL A 49 0.45 -14.46 -9.19
C VAL A 49 0.85 -13.53 -8.06
N ASN A 50 1.14 -14.07 -6.88
CA ASN A 50 1.65 -13.35 -5.69
C ASN A 50 0.76 -12.21 -5.16
N VAL A 51 -0.45 -12.03 -5.69
CA VAL A 51 -1.37 -10.96 -5.27
C VAL A 51 -1.93 -11.21 -3.87
N VAL A 52 -2.31 -12.45 -3.57
CA VAL A 52 -2.86 -12.77 -2.24
C VAL A 52 -1.76 -12.65 -1.18
N GLN A 53 -0.61 -13.29 -1.44
CA GLN A 53 0.53 -13.30 -0.52
C GLN A 53 1.06 -11.89 -0.23
N SER A 54 1.17 -11.03 -1.26
CA SER A 54 1.63 -9.65 -1.06
C SER A 54 0.65 -8.79 -0.25
N LYS A 55 -0.66 -9.06 -0.32
CA LYS A 55 -1.67 -8.39 0.51
C LYS A 55 -1.65 -8.88 1.95
N GLU A 56 -1.45 -10.17 2.19
CA GLU A 56 -1.32 -10.73 3.55
C GLU A 56 -0.11 -10.15 4.30
N LEU A 57 0.98 -9.78 3.60
CA LEU A 57 2.08 -9.03 4.21
C LEU A 57 1.63 -7.66 4.74
N ILE A 58 0.80 -6.93 4.00
CA ILE A 58 0.30 -5.63 4.47
C ILE A 58 -0.67 -5.82 5.66
N LEU A 59 -1.51 -6.85 5.60
CA LEU A 59 -2.45 -7.18 6.67
C LEU A 59 -1.77 -7.56 7.98
N SER A 60 -0.50 -8.00 7.95
CA SER A 60 0.26 -8.33 9.15
C SER A 60 0.90 -7.11 9.84
N LEU A 61 0.89 -5.94 9.22
CA LEU A 61 1.39 -4.70 9.82
C LEU A 61 0.50 -4.30 11.01
N LYS A 62 1.12 -3.95 12.14
CA LYS A 62 0.42 -3.56 13.37
C LYS A 62 0.18 -2.05 13.47
N ASP A 63 1.22 -1.28 13.12
CA ASP A 63 1.26 0.16 13.41
C ASP A 63 0.98 1.04 12.18
N THR A 64 0.81 0.44 10.99
CA THR A 64 0.56 1.16 9.74
C THR A 64 -0.89 0.97 9.29
N PRO A 65 -1.69 2.04 9.19
CA PRO A 65 -3.05 1.96 8.67
C PRO A 65 -3.09 1.46 7.22
N TYR A 66 -4.10 0.67 6.87
CA TYR A 66 -4.26 0.14 5.52
C TYR A 66 -5.71 -0.08 5.09
N ILE A 67 -5.92 -0.05 3.77
CA ILE A 67 -7.13 -0.52 3.09
C ILE A 67 -6.69 -1.58 2.07
N VAL A 68 -7.15 -2.82 2.26
CA VAL A 68 -6.73 -3.97 1.43
C VAL A 68 -7.96 -4.75 0.97
N ALA A 69 -8.06 -4.96 -0.34
CA ALA A 69 -9.07 -5.84 -0.93
C ALA A 69 -8.54 -7.28 -0.91
N ARG A 70 -8.93 -8.08 0.10
CA ARG A 70 -8.49 -9.47 0.25
C ARG A 70 -8.76 -10.32 -1.01
N GLY A 71 -7.93 -11.35 -1.21
CA GLY A 71 -8.01 -12.21 -2.39
C GLY A 71 -7.41 -11.55 -3.64
N ARG A 72 -7.92 -11.94 -4.82
CA ARG A 72 -7.32 -11.58 -6.13
C ARG A 72 -7.88 -10.31 -6.78
N LYS A 73 -9.01 -9.81 -6.28
CA LYS A 73 -9.67 -8.61 -6.83
C LYS A 73 -8.95 -7.33 -6.40
N GLY A 74 -9.03 -6.29 -7.23
CA GLY A 74 -8.35 -5.02 -7.02
C GLY A 74 -8.30 -4.22 -8.31
N GLY A 75 -7.27 -3.39 -8.47
CA GLY A 75 -6.99 -2.66 -9.70
C GLY A 75 -6.68 -1.18 -9.42
N SER A 76 -6.01 -0.53 -10.39
CA SER A 76 -5.72 0.91 -10.32
C SER A 76 -7.00 1.76 -10.19
N ASN A 77 -8.09 1.37 -10.84
CA ASN A 77 -9.39 2.07 -10.70
C ASN A 77 -9.95 1.99 -9.28
N ILE A 78 -9.77 0.85 -8.60
CA ILE A 78 -10.18 0.70 -7.21
C ILE A 78 -9.29 1.57 -6.31
N ALA A 79 -7.98 1.57 -6.54
CA ALA A 79 -7.07 2.43 -5.79
C ALA A 79 -7.43 3.92 -5.95
N ALA A 80 -7.67 4.38 -7.18
CA ALA A 80 -8.08 5.75 -7.48
C ALA A 80 -9.45 6.10 -6.88
N CYS A 81 -10.42 5.18 -6.93
CA CYS A 81 -11.73 5.34 -6.32
C CYS A 81 -11.63 5.54 -4.79
N ILE A 82 -10.79 4.74 -4.11
CA ILE A 82 -10.54 4.90 -2.68
C ILE A 82 -9.92 6.26 -2.39
N CYS A 83 -8.91 6.69 -3.16
CA CYS A 83 -8.34 8.03 -3.01
C CYS A 83 -9.40 9.13 -3.18
N ASN A 84 -10.24 9.04 -4.22
CA ASN A 84 -11.30 10.02 -4.47
C ASN A 84 -12.33 10.05 -3.33
N ALA A 85 -12.73 8.88 -2.82
CA ALA A 85 -13.66 8.78 -1.70
C ALA A 85 -13.10 9.46 -0.44
N LEU A 86 -11.81 9.26 -0.14
CA LEU A 86 -11.14 9.94 0.97
C LEU A 86 -11.12 11.46 0.77
N LEU A 87 -10.87 11.93 -0.46
CA LEU A 87 -10.87 13.37 -0.77
C LEU A 87 -12.24 14.02 -0.62
N TYR A 88 -13.34 13.30 -0.89
CA TYR A 88 -14.70 13.81 -0.69
C TYR A 88 -15.12 13.91 0.79
N MET A 89 -14.36 13.29 1.70
CA MET A 89 -14.61 13.35 3.14
C MET A 89 -13.84 14.49 3.83
N LEU A 90 -13.06 15.27 3.07
CA LEU A 90 -12.37 16.47 3.53
C LEU A 90 -13.28 17.69 3.45
#